data_AF-A0A534IYB1-F1
#
_entry.id   AF-A0A534IYB1-F1
#
_cell.length_a   1.000
_cell.length_b   1.000
_cell.length_c   1.000
_cell.angle_alpha   90.00
_cell.angle_beta   90.00
_cell.angle_gamma   90.00
#
_symmetry.space_group_name_H-M   'P 1'
#
loop_
_entity.id
_entity.type
_entity.pdbx_description
1 polymer ?
#
loop_
_entity_poly.entity_id
_entity_poly.type
_entity_poly.pdbx_seq_one_letter_code
_entity_poly.pdbx_strand_id
1 'polypeptide(L)' 'MSAVPLCAVCLQPGFFACASCGKPVCDKHVNPKTGLCVSCEGGRLVELPPS' A
#
# COMPACT_ATOMS: atom_id res chain seq x y z
N MET A 1 23.31 -9.96 -3.78
CA MET A 1 22.12 -9.93 -4.64
C MET A 1 21.10 -9.02 -3.98
N SER A 2 20.78 -7.87 -4.56
CA SER A 2 19.72 -7.00 -4.06
C SER A 2 18.39 -7.54 -4.60
N ALA A 3 17.60 -8.19 -3.75
CA ALA A 3 16.26 -8.61 -4.14
C ALA A 3 15.41 -7.36 -4.40
N VAL A 4 14.81 -7.27 -5.58
CA VAL A 4 13.86 -6.19 -5.87
C VAL A 4 12.60 -6.46 -5.05
N PRO A 5 12.17 -5.53 -4.18
CA PRO A 5 10.96 -5.71 -3.41
C PRO A 5 9.76 -5.89 -4.35
N LEU A 6 8.88 -6.85 -4.01
CA LEU A 6 7.67 -7.14 -4.79
C LEU A 6 6.46 -6.44 -4.17
N CYS A 7 5.61 -5.90 -5.02
CA CYS A 7 4.33 -5.34 -4.66
C CYS A 7 3.49 -6.37 -3.90
N ALA A 8 3.06 -6.01 -2.68
CA ALA A 8 2.27 -6.88 -1.83
C ALA A 8 0.85 -7.19 -2.37
N VAL A 9 0.42 -6.53 -3.45
CA VAL A 9 -0.91 -6.71 -4.07
C VAL A 9 -0.86 -7.60 -5.31
N CYS A 10 0.09 -7.39 -6.22
CA CYS A 10 0.15 -8.10 -7.52
C CYS A 10 1.47 -8.81 -7.80
N LEU A 11 2.41 -8.84 -6.83
CA LEU A 11 3.72 -9.49 -6.94
C LEU A 11 4.61 -9.00 -8.09
N GLN A 12 4.28 -7.86 -8.71
CA GLN A 12 5.16 -7.14 -9.64
C GLN A 12 6.22 -6.33 -8.88
N PRO A 13 7.29 -5.84 -9.52
CA PRO A 13 8.28 -4.97 -8.86
C PRO A 13 7.62 -3.77 -8.15
N GLY A 14 7.86 -3.65 -6.84
CA GLY A 14 7.27 -2.63 -5.97
C GLY A 14 8.32 -1.62 -5.52
N PHE A 15 8.38 -0.48 -6.21
CA PHE A 15 9.37 0.57 -5.93
C PHE A 15 8.95 1.57 -4.85
N PHE A 16 7.68 1.54 -4.43
CA PHE A 16 7.12 2.46 -3.44
C PHE A 16 6.82 1.72 -2.14
N ALA A 17 6.94 2.40 -1.01
CA ALA A 17 6.53 1.86 0.29
C ALA A 17 5.28 2.57 0.78
N CYS A 18 4.28 1.82 1.24
CA CYS A 18 3.08 2.41 1.84
C CYS A 18 3.43 3.14 3.14
N ALA A 19 3.04 4.40 3.28
CA ALA A 19 3.33 5.21 4.47
C ALA A 19 2.62 4.70 5.74
N SER A 20 1.57 3.88 5.60
CA SER A 20 0.82 3.33 6.75
C SER A 20 1.32 1.96 7.19
N CYS A 21 1.53 1.02 6.26
CA CYS A 21 1.89 -0.37 6.61
C CYS A 21 3.34 -0.74 6.26
N GLY A 22 4.10 0.15 5.61
CA GLY A 22 5.50 -0.07 5.22
C GLY A 22 5.72 -1.09 4.10
N LYS A 23 4.65 -1.74 3.60
CA LYS A 23 4.77 -2.76 2.56
C LYS A 23 5.17 -2.15 1.21
N PRO A 24 5.99 -2.85 0.41
CA PRO A 24 6.29 -2.46 -0.95
C PRO A 24 5.06 -2.59 -1.86
N VAL A 25 4.86 -1.60 -2.73
CA VAL A 25 3.74 -1.49 -3.68
C VAL A 25 4.24 -0.89 -5.00
N CYS A 26 3.62 -1.29 -6.11
CA CYS A 26 3.86 -0.67 -7.42
C CYS A 26 3.06 0.63 -7.59
N ASP A 27 3.38 1.41 -8.61
CA ASP A 27 2.73 2.68 -8.99
C ASP A 27 1.21 2.56 -9.15
N LYS A 28 0.73 1.38 -9.57
CA LYS A 28 -0.72 1.11 -9.73
C LYS A 28 -1.46 0.89 -8.41
N HIS A 29 -0.74 0.46 -7.36
CA HIS A 29 -1.33 0.08 -6.08
C HIS A 29 -0.94 1.01 -4.93
N VAL A 30 -0.07 1.99 -5.19
CA VAL A 30 0.16 3.13 -4.31
C VAL A 30 -0.63 4.32 -4.82
N ASN A 31 -1.32 5.03 -3.94
CA ASN A 31 -1.89 6.32 -4.27
C ASN A 31 -0.79 7.38 -4.11
N PRO A 32 -0.37 8.06 -5.19
CA PRO A 32 0.71 9.03 -5.13
C PRO A 32 0.36 10.30 -4.35
N LYS A 33 -0.94 10.59 -4.13
CA LYS A 33 -1.38 11.76 -3.34
C LYS A 33 -1.27 11.51 -1.84
N THR A 34 -1.56 10.29 -1.39
CA THR A 34 -1.59 9.94 0.04
C THR A 34 -0.37 9.12 0.47
N GLY A 35 0.37 8.53 -0.48
CA GLY A 35 1.47 7.60 -0.20
C GLY A 35 1.00 6.26 0.37
N LEU A 36 -0.30 5.97 0.29
CA LEU A 36 -0.91 4.77 0.88
C LEU A 36 -1.16 3.71 -0.19
N CYS A 37 -1.10 2.43 0.19
CA CYS A 37 -1.56 1.36 -0.68
C CYS A 37 -3.10 1.28 -0.72
N VAL A 38 -3.64 0.71 -1.79
CA VAL A 38 -5.09 0.53 -1.98
C VAL A 38 -5.80 -0.14 -0.78
N SER A 39 -5.13 -1.05 -0.08
CA SER A 39 -5.68 -1.69 1.12
C SER A 39 -5.77 -0.74 2.32
N CYS A 40 -4.74 0.09 2.54
CA CYS A 40 -4.73 1.06 3.62
C CYS A 40 -5.65 2.26 3.33
N GLU A 41 -5.80 2.65 2.06
CA GLU A 41 -6.78 3.66 1.67
C GLU A 41 -8.21 3.18 1.87
N GLY A 42 -8.54 1.96 1.43
CA GLY A 42 -9.88 1.40 1.59
C GLY A 42 -10.23 1.05 3.04
N GLY A 43 -9.23 0.75 3.87
CA GLY A 43 -9.41 0.41 5.29
C GLY A 43 -9.79 1.60 6.17
N ARG A 44 -9.68 2.84 5.67
CA ARG A 44 -10.01 4.06 6.43
C ARG A 44 -11.51 4.34 6.55
N LEU A 45 -12.37 3.49 5.96
CA LEU A 45 -13.83 3.69 5.94
C LEU A 45 -14.60 2.95 7.04
N VAL A 46 -13.94 2.21 7.94
CA VAL A 46 -14.65 1.50 9.02
C VAL A 46 -14.05 1.79 10.39
N GLU A 47 -14.00 3.07 10.75
CA GLU A 47 -14.12 3.47 12.15
C GLU A 47 -15.53 4.04 12.33
N LEU A 48 -16.56 3.19 12.19
CA LEU A 48 -17.85 3.48 12.81
C LEU A 48 -17.66 3.26 14.32
N PRO A 49 -17.83 4.29 15.17
CA PRO A 49 -17.82 4.08 16.61
C PRO A 49 -18.94 3.10 16.98
N PRO A 50 -18.71 2.16 17.92
CA PRO A 50 -19.81 1.38 18.46
C PRO A 50 -20.80 2.33 19.14
N SER A 51 -22.01 2.40 18.60
CA SER A 51 -23.18 3.05 19.20
C SER A 51 -23.78 2.21 20.31
#